data_AF-T1CJR5-F1
#
_entry.id   AF-T1CJR5-F1
#
_cell.length_a   1.000
_cell.length_b   1.000
_cell.length_c   1.000
_cell.angle_alpha   90.00
_cell.angle_beta   90.00
_cell.angle_gamma   90.00
#
_symmetry.space_group_name_H-M   'P 1'
#
loop_
_entity.id
_entity.type
_entity.pdbx_description
1 polymer ?
#
loop_
_entity_poly.entity_id
_entity_poly.type
_entity_poly.pdbx_seq_one_letter_code
_entity_poly.pdbx_strand_id
1 'polypeptide(L)'
;MWPGPLTVILPASDAISTVARAGLDSVGIRIPDCELAIALIKRSGVPIAAPSANISTRPSSTDSEHLKHDFNGKVDAIFNGGRTRFGIESTVILPQGNKCTILRPGIYTEDDFKGIFDKVVFSEDNEQSPRSPGSKYRHYSPRKETLPSRFCRRIAKNI
;
A
#
# COMPACT_ATOMS: atom_id res chain seq x y z
N MET A 1 4.36 -0.40 15.30
CA MET A 1 3.99 -0.76 13.91
C MET A 1 2.52 -0.49 13.59
N TRP A 2 1.60 -0.86 14.48
CA TRP A 2 0.23 -0.34 14.51
C TRP A 2 -0.01 0.53 15.76
N PRO A 3 -0.75 1.65 15.65
CA PRO A 3 -1.13 2.34 14.40
C PRO A 3 0.11 2.67 13.55
N GLY A 4 -0.01 2.54 12.23
CA GLY A 4 1.13 2.81 11.34
C GLY A 4 0.99 2.29 9.91
N PRO A 5 2.05 2.43 9.09
CA PRO A 5 2.10 1.99 7.69
C PRO A 5 2.47 0.51 7.55
N LEU A 6 1.89 -0.36 8.37
CA LEU A 6 1.99 -1.81 8.23
C LEU A 6 0.65 -2.38 7.73
N THR A 7 0.68 -3.30 6.79
CA THR A 7 -0.48 -4.10 6.38
C THR A 7 -0.16 -5.57 6.62
N VAL A 8 -1.06 -6.29 7.28
CA VAL A 8 -0.90 -7.71 7.60
C VAL A 8 -1.94 -8.50 6.82
N ILE A 9 -1.49 -9.48 6.04
CA ILE A 9 -2.37 -10.42 5.35
C ILE A 9 -2.78 -11.53 6.33
N LEU A 10 -4.09 -11.72 6.49
CA LEU A 10 -4.69 -12.72 7.36
C LEU A 10 -5.78 -13.51 6.62
N PRO A 11 -6.13 -14.74 7.08
CA PRO A 11 -7.33 -15.42 6.60
C PRO A 11 -8.56 -14.52 6.76
N ALA A 12 -9.40 -14.46 5.72
CA ALA A 12 -10.64 -13.70 5.77
C ALA A 12 -11.73 -14.52 6.48
N SER A 13 -12.50 -13.87 7.35
CA SER A 13 -13.75 -14.44 7.86
C SER A 13 -14.88 -14.24 6.86
N ASP A 14 -15.96 -15.02 6.96
CA ASP A 14 -17.16 -14.88 6.13
C ASP A 14 -17.88 -13.52 6.26
N ALA A 15 -17.61 -12.79 7.35
CA ALA A 15 -18.11 -11.42 7.53
C ALA A 15 -17.51 -10.40 6.55
N ILE A 16 -16.42 -10.75 5.85
CA ILE A 16 -15.74 -9.86 4.89
C ILE A 16 -16.21 -10.18 3.48
N SER A 17 -16.83 -9.18 2.84
CA SER A 17 -17.32 -9.27 1.47
C SER A 17 -16.26 -9.81 0.50
N THR A 18 -16.66 -10.75 -0.36
CA THR A 18 -15.82 -11.29 -1.45
C THR A 18 -15.27 -10.20 -2.36
N VAL A 19 -16.05 -9.13 -2.58
CA VAL A 19 -15.61 -7.96 -3.37
C VAL A 19 -14.45 -7.24 -2.70
N ALA A 20 -14.53 -7.03 -1.37
CA ALA A 20 -13.48 -6.35 -0.61
C ALA A 20 -12.15 -7.14 -0.57
N ARG A 21 -12.24 -8.48 -0.67
CA ARG A 21 -11.07 -9.38 -0.72
C ARG A 21 -10.70 -9.84 -2.14
N ALA A 22 -11.27 -9.23 -3.19
CA ALA A 22 -11.05 -9.61 -4.59
C ALA A 22 -11.20 -11.13 -4.87
N GLY A 23 -12.12 -11.78 -4.15
CA GLY A 23 -12.37 -13.23 -4.25
C GLY A 23 -11.32 -14.12 -3.57
N LEU A 24 -10.31 -13.55 -2.89
CA LEU A 24 -9.26 -14.31 -2.19
C LEU A 24 -9.72 -14.75 -0.80
N ASP A 25 -9.22 -15.88 -0.30
CA ASP A 25 -9.48 -16.37 1.07
C ASP A 25 -8.73 -15.60 2.16
N SER A 26 -8.02 -14.54 1.77
CA SER A 26 -7.23 -13.69 2.66
C SER A 26 -7.63 -12.23 2.53
N VAL A 27 -7.42 -11.45 3.59
CA VAL A 27 -7.64 -10.00 3.63
C VAL A 27 -6.40 -9.29 4.15
N GLY A 28 -6.09 -8.12 3.58
CA GLY A 28 -5.07 -7.23 4.11
C GLY A 28 -5.66 -6.23 5.10
N ILE A 29 -5.22 -6.28 6.36
CA ILE A 29 -5.70 -5.41 7.44
C ILE A 29 -4.61 -4.39 7.79
N ARG A 30 -5.02 -3.17 8.17
CA ARG A 30 -4.14 -2.10 8.66
C ARG A 30 -4.87 -1.25 9.69
N ILE A 31 -4.15 -0.84 10.74
CA ILE A 31 -4.58 0.25 11.64
C ILE A 31 -3.82 1.51 11.24
N PRO A 32 -4.46 2.51 10.61
CA PRO A 32 -3.76 3.68 10.09
C PRO A 32 -3.29 4.60 11.24
N ASP A 33 -2.04 5.06 11.16
CA ASP A 33 -1.55 6.17 12.00
C ASP A 33 -1.94 7.51 11.37
N CYS A 34 -3.23 7.84 11.46
CA CYS A 34 -3.79 9.10 11.02
C CYS A 34 -5.06 9.38 11.85
N GLU A 35 -5.06 10.48 12.61
CA GLU A 35 -6.16 10.83 13.51
C GLU A 35 -7.50 10.95 12.78
N LEU A 36 -7.48 11.58 11.59
CA LEU A 36 -8.66 11.71 10.74
C LEU A 36 -9.20 10.35 10.30
N ALA A 37 -8.32 9.43 9.87
CA ALA A 37 -8.73 8.08 9.46
C ALA A 37 -9.30 7.28 10.65
N ILE A 38 -8.65 7.37 11.81
CA ILE A 38 -9.13 6.71 13.03
C ILE A 38 -10.48 7.29 13.48
N ALA A 39 -10.66 8.61 13.42
CA ALA A 39 -11.93 9.25 13.76
C ALA A 39 -13.04 8.82 12.80
N LEU A 40 -12.75 8.71 11.49
CA LEU A 40 -13.70 8.23 10.49
C LEU A 40 -14.13 6.79 10.78
N ILE A 41 -13.17 5.88 11.01
CA ILE A 41 -13.46 4.46 11.33
C ILE A 41 -14.28 4.35 12.62
N LYS A 42 -13.95 5.13 13.65
CA LYS A 42 -14.69 5.12 14.91
C LYS A 42 -16.13 5.63 14.74
N ARG A 43 -16.32 6.70 13.95
CA ARG A 43 -17.64 7.30 13.72
C ARG A 43 -18.51 6.48 12.77
N SER A 44 -17.91 5.77 11.80
CA SER A 44 -18.64 4.90 10.89
C SER A 44 -19.17 3.64 11.59
N GLY A 45 -18.53 3.20 12.69
CA GLY A 45 -18.90 1.99 13.41
C GLY A 45 -18.62 0.69 12.63
N VAL A 46 -17.93 0.79 11.49
CA VAL A 46 -17.64 -0.35 10.60
C VAL A 46 -16.20 -0.29 10.08
N PRO A 47 -15.57 -1.45 9.78
CA PRO A 47 -14.32 -1.49 9.04
C PRO A 47 -14.46 -0.82 7.67
N ILE A 48 -13.43 -0.10 7.25
CA ILE A 48 -13.42 0.62 5.96
C ILE A 48 -12.46 -0.07 5.01
N ALA A 49 -12.99 -0.61 3.92
CA ALA A 49 -12.18 -1.06 2.79
C ALA A 49 -11.72 0.17 1.99
N ALA A 50 -10.40 0.40 1.97
CA ALA A 50 -9.82 1.59 1.33
C ALA A 50 -8.59 1.20 0.49
N PRO A 51 -8.71 1.11 -0.85
CA PRO A 51 -7.54 1.10 -1.72
C PRO A 51 -6.87 2.49 -1.73
N SER A 52 -5.71 2.61 -2.39
CA SER A 52 -5.09 3.92 -2.61
C SER A 52 -6.06 4.85 -3.36
N ALA A 53 -6.16 6.10 -2.90
CA ALA A 53 -7.06 7.10 -3.46
C ALA A 53 -6.46 7.72 -4.73
N ASN A 54 -6.39 6.93 -5.80
CA ASN A 54 -5.92 7.36 -7.11
C ASN A 54 -6.83 6.79 -8.21
N ILE A 55 -6.99 7.54 -9.30
CA ILE A 55 -7.52 6.94 -10.53
C ILE A 55 -6.51 5.85 -10.94
N SER A 56 -7.01 4.64 -11.18
CA SER A 56 -6.19 3.49 -11.61
C SER A 56 -5.23 3.91 -12.72
N THR A 57 -3.94 3.56 -12.60
CA THR A 57 -2.78 3.97 -13.44
C THR A 57 -2.12 5.33 -13.14
N ARG A 58 -2.62 6.12 -12.19
CA ARG A 58 -1.96 7.37 -11.75
C ARG A 58 -1.18 7.19 -10.45
N PRO A 59 -0.06 7.91 -10.25
CA PRO A 59 0.66 7.90 -8.99
C PRO A 59 -0.26 8.35 -7.84
N SER A 60 -0.08 7.73 -6.67
CA SER A 60 -0.79 8.07 -5.44
C SER A 60 -0.67 9.57 -5.17
N SER A 61 -1.80 10.28 -5.13
CA SER A 61 -1.79 11.70 -4.87
C SER A 61 -1.44 11.98 -3.41
N THR A 62 -0.39 12.76 -3.18
CA THR A 62 0.01 13.24 -1.84
C THR A 62 -0.52 14.66 -1.55
N ASP A 63 -1.29 15.23 -2.48
CA ASP A 63 -1.87 16.58 -2.41
C ASP A 63 -3.41 16.53 -2.54
N SER A 64 -4.10 17.31 -1.70
CA SER A 64 -5.55 17.45 -1.70
C SER A 64 -6.10 18.11 -2.97
N GLU A 65 -5.33 19.00 -3.62
CA GLU A 65 -5.76 19.65 -4.86
C GLU A 65 -5.85 18.66 -6.02
N HIS A 66 -4.89 17.74 -6.11
CA HIS A 66 -4.91 16.65 -7.07
C HIS A 66 -6.06 15.66 -6.80
N LEU A 67 -6.37 15.36 -5.53
CA LEU A 67 -7.53 14.53 -5.18
C LEU A 67 -8.83 15.20 -5.59
N LYS A 68 -8.96 16.51 -5.34
CA LYS A 68 -10.12 17.28 -5.77
C LYS A 68 -10.24 17.25 -7.30
N HIS A 69 -9.17 17.52 -8.04
CA HIS A 69 -9.19 17.43 -9.50
C HIS A 69 -9.65 16.04 -10.00
N ASP A 70 -9.15 14.95 -9.41
CA ASP A 70 -9.42 13.61 -9.90
C ASP A 70 -10.82 13.09 -9.54
N PHE A 71 -11.34 13.48 -8.38
CA PHE A 71 -12.57 12.95 -7.81
C PHE A 71 -13.73 13.94 -7.68
N ASN A 72 -13.58 15.20 -8.12
CA ASN A 72 -14.68 16.18 -8.10
C ASN A 72 -15.91 15.64 -8.83
N GLY A 73 -17.03 15.54 -8.12
CA GLY A 73 -18.29 15.00 -8.64
C GLY A 73 -18.33 13.49 -8.86
N LYS A 74 -17.31 12.73 -8.42
CA LYS A 74 -17.25 11.25 -8.55
C LYS A 74 -17.33 10.49 -7.23
N VAL A 75 -17.19 11.19 -6.11
CA VAL A 75 -17.25 10.63 -4.75
C VAL A 75 -18.13 11.51 -3.88
N ASP A 76 -18.79 10.91 -2.90
CA ASP A 76 -19.70 11.61 -2.00
C ASP A 76 -18.99 12.60 -1.07
N ALA A 77 -17.74 12.30 -0.71
CA ALA A 77 -16.95 13.12 0.20
C ALA A 77 -15.45 13.01 -0.07
N ILE A 78 -14.75 14.11 0.18
CA ILE A 78 -13.28 14.18 0.22
C ILE A 78 -12.89 14.78 1.56
N PHE A 79 -12.10 14.04 2.35
CA PHE A 79 -11.58 14.53 3.62
C PHE A 79 -10.15 15.04 3.43
N ASN A 80 -9.92 16.33 3.71
CA ASN A 80 -8.58 16.91 3.64
C ASN A 80 -7.88 16.80 5.00
N GLY A 81 -6.94 15.84 5.10
CA GLY A 81 -6.08 15.66 6.28
C GLY A 81 -4.69 16.28 6.17
N GLY A 82 -4.44 17.12 5.15
CA GLY A 82 -3.12 17.62 4.83
C GLY A 82 -2.20 16.58 4.18
N ARG A 83 -0.90 16.85 4.16
CA ARG A 83 0.11 15.96 3.54
C ARG A 83 0.33 14.70 4.36
N THR A 84 0.42 13.56 3.68
CA THR A 84 0.77 12.27 4.30
C THR A 84 2.20 12.31 4.85
N ARG A 85 2.41 11.85 6.10
CA ARG A 85 3.73 11.89 6.75
C ARG A 85 4.81 11.04 6.07
N PHE A 86 4.45 9.86 5.57
CA PHE A 86 5.44 8.88 5.09
C PHE A 86 5.66 8.92 3.57
N GLY A 87 4.68 9.38 2.78
CA GLY A 87 4.81 9.51 1.31
C GLY A 87 5.02 8.20 0.53
N ILE A 88 5.17 7.07 1.20
CA ILE A 88 5.31 5.73 0.64
C ILE A 88 4.17 4.82 1.10
N GLU A 89 3.88 3.79 0.32
CA GLU A 89 2.90 2.76 0.64
C GLU A 89 3.28 1.96 1.88
N SER A 90 2.29 1.29 2.50
CA SER A 90 2.54 0.43 3.66
C SER A 90 3.40 -0.78 3.30
N THR A 91 4.27 -1.18 4.23
CA THR A 91 4.90 -2.51 4.20
C THR A 91 3.79 -3.55 4.31
N VAL A 92 3.76 -4.54 3.41
CA VAL A 92 2.78 -5.63 3.44
C VAL A 92 3.49 -6.91 3.86
N ILE A 93 2.98 -7.57 4.91
CA ILE A 93 3.52 -8.83 5.40
C ILE A 93 2.49 -9.95 5.39
N LEU A 94 2.95 -11.17 5.20
CA LEU A 94 2.21 -12.41 5.34
C LEU A 94 2.87 -13.27 6.44
N PRO A 95 2.31 -13.26 7.66
CA PRO A 95 2.73 -14.17 8.72
C PRO A 95 2.35 -15.61 8.43
N GLN A 96 3.26 -16.55 8.71
CA GLN A 96 3.09 -18.00 8.52
C GLN A 96 3.80 -18.73 9.67
N GLY A 97 3.09 -18.92 10.80
CA GLY A 97 3.70 -19.42 12.03
C GLY A 97 4.80 -18.48 12.52
N ASN A 98 5.98 -19.01 12.81
CA ASN A 98 7.14 -18.21 13.23
C ASN A 98 7.90 -17.55 12.06
N LYS A 99 7.41 -17.70 10.83
CA LYS A 99 7.99 -17.06 9.64
C LYS A 99 7.12 -15.88 9.20
N CYS A 100 7.75 -14.83 8.69
CA CYS A 100 7.09 -13.73 8.01
C CYS A 100 7.61 -13.58 6.59
N THR A 101 6.71 -13.37 5.62
CA THR A 101 7.08 -12.99 4.26
C THR A 101 6.70 -11.53 4.01
N ILE A 102 7.66 -10.68 3.69
CA ILE A 102 7.43 -9.31 3.21
C ILE A 102 7.00 -9.41 1.74
N LEU A 103 5.71 -9.15 1.49
CA LEU A 103 5.10 -9.16 0.16
C LEU A 103 5.29 -7.84 -0.59
N ARG A 104 5.38 -6.74 0.16
CA ARG A 104 5.66 -5.41 -0.40
C ARG A 104 6.56 -4.64 0.57
N PRO A 105 7.77 -4.24 0.13
CA PRO A 105 8.62 -3.36 0.91
C PRO A 105 7.93 -2.02 1.20
N GLY A 106 8.23 -1.45 2.37
CA GLY A 106 7.75 -0.14 2.79
C GLY A 106 8.72 0.43 3.82
N ILE A 107 8.22 1.17 4.82
CA ILE A 107 9.11 1.76 5.84
C ILE A 107 9.75 0.72 6.77
N TYR A 108 9.06 -0.40 7.01
CA TYR A 108 9.57 -1.47 7.85
C TYR A 108 10.45 -2.41 7.04
N THR A 109 11.64 -2.65 7.56
CA THR A 109 12.70 -3.52 7.06
C THR A 109 12.65 -4.89 7.73
N GLU A 110 13.50 -5.81 7.29
CA GLU A 110 13.68 -7.11 7.94
C GLU A 110 14.06 -6.98 9.42
N ASP A 111 14.92 -6.00 9.73
CA ASP A 111 15.43 -5.76 11.08
C ASP A 111 14.31 -5.36 12.05
N ASP A 112 13.31 -4.62 11.57
CA ASP A 112 12.16 -4.23 12.38
C ASP A 112 11.33 -5.43 12.86
N PHE A 113 11.40 -6.56 12.15
CA PHE A 113 10.66 -7.79 12.46
C PHE A 113 11.49 -8.81 13.24
N LYS A 114 12.78 -8.54 13.50
CA LYS A 114 13.64 -9.42 14.31
C LYS A 114 13.09 -9.53 15.73
N GLY A 115 13.05 -10.76 16.26
CA GLY A 115 12.51 -11.06 17.59
C GLY A 115 10.98 -11.16 17.64
N ILE A 116 10.26 -10.79 16.57
CA ILE A 116 8.83 -11.11 16.40
C ILE A 116 8.68 -12.42 15.63
N PHE A 117 9.54 -12.62 14.62
CA PHE A 117 9.58 -13.83 13.80
C PHE A 117 10.98 -14.45 13.83
N ASP A 118 11.04 -15.77 13.82
CA ASP A 118 12.28 -16.54 13.74
C ASP A 118 12.94 -16.39 12.37
N LYS A 119 12.13 -16.19 11.33
CA LYS A 119 12.59 -16.02 9.96
C LYS A 119 11.75 -14.99 9.22
N VAL A 120 12.42 -14.01 8.63
CA VAL A 120 11.80 -13.02 7.76
C VAL A 120 12.38 -13.20 6.35
N VAL A 121 11.52 -13.25 5.34
CA VAL A 121 11.94 -13.37 3.94
C VAL A 121 11.19 -12.39 3.07
N PHE A 122 11.71 -12.07 1.90
CA PHE A 122 11.00 -11.32 0.88
C PHE A 122 10.27 -12.29 -0.06
N SER A 123 9.11 -11.90 -0.58
CA SER A 123 8.47 -12.67 -1.65
C SER A 123 9.32 -12.62 -2.91
N GLU A 124 9.50 -13.76 -3.56
CA GLU A 124 10.01 -13.80 -4.93
C GLU A 124 8.95 -13.18 -5.86
N ASP A 125 9.35 -12.23 -6.69
CA ASP A 125 8.47 -11.56 -7.66
C ASP A 125 7.89 -12.58 -8.64
N ASN A 126 6.72 -13.13 -8.32
CA ASN A 126 5.96 -14.01 -9.20
C ASN A 126 4.73 -13.26 -9.72
N GLU A 127 4.83 -12.76 -10.96
CA GLU A 127 3.79 -12.00 -11.67
C GLU A 127 2.44 -12.75 -11.81
N GLN A 128 2.42 -14.07 -11.57
CA GLN A 128 1.29 -14.95 -11.89
C GLN A 128 0.17 -14.99 -10.84
N SER A 129 0.37 -14.50 -9.61
CA SER A 129 -0.67 -14.53 -8.56
C SER A 129 -0.46 -13.43 -7.51
N PRO A 130 -1.01 -12.21 -7.73
CA PRO A 130 -0.84 -11.12 -6.79
C PRO A 130 -1.57 -11.42 -5.48
N ARG A 131 -0.81 -11.74 -4.42
CA ARG A 131 -1.31 -11.93 -3.05
C ARG A 131 -1.52 -10.60 -2.30
N SER A 132 -1.26 -9.47 -2.95
CA SER A 132 -1.45 -8.14 -2.39
C SER A 132 -1.93 -7.13 -3.44
N PRO A 133 -2.68 -6.09 -3.05
CA PRO A 133 -2.93 -4.94 -3.92
C PRO A 133 -1.60 -4.28 -4.27
N GLY A 134 -1.25 -4.23 -5.56
CA GLY A 134 0.06 -3.68 -5.98
C GLY A 134 0.92 -4.58 -6.87
N SER A 135 0.53 -5.82 -7.16
CA SER A 135 1.43 -6.77 -7.87
C SER A 135 1.02 -7.16 -9.30
N LYS A 136 -0.17 -6.76 -9.79
CA LYS A 136 -0.71 -7.23 -11.10
C LYS A 136 -0.46 -6.30 -12.31
N TYR A 137 -0.04 -5.06 -12.08
CA TYR A 137 0.16 -4.07 -13.14
C TYR A 137 1.40 -3.25 -12.80
N ARG A 138 2.17 -2.79 -13.80
CA ARG A 138 3.18 -1.74 -13.62
C ARG A 138 2.52 -0.54 -12.94
N HIS A 139 2.67 -0.41 -11.61
CA HIS A 139 2.07 0.68 -10.82
C HIS A 139 2.72 2.04 -11.11
N TYR A 140 3.87 2.02 -11.80
CA TYR A 140 4.64 3.20 -12.15
C TYR A 140 5.04 3.15 -13.62
N SER A 141 4.37 3.95 -14.43
CA SER A 141 4.87 4.35 -15.74
C SER A 141 4.45 5.80 -15.96
N PRO A 142 5.29 6.78 -15.59
CA PRO A 142 5.08 8.15 -16.06
C PRO A 142 5.00 8.14 -17.60
N ARG A 143 4.19 9.03 -18.19
CA ARG A 143 4.04 9.14 -19.66
C ARG A 143 5.34 9.47 -20.40
N LYS A 144 6.41 9.85 -19.70
CA LYS A 144 7.74 10.07 -20.26
C LYS A 144 8.62 8.86 -19.98
N GLU A 145 9.37 8.41 -20.98
CA GLU A 145 10.45 7.43 -20.84
C GLU A 145 11.34 7.81 -19.65
N THR A 146 11.29 6.99 -18.60
CA THR A 146 12.24 7.06 -17.49
C THR A 146 13.43 6.18 -17.81
N LEU A 147 14.58 6.81 -18.09
CA LEU A 147 15.85 6.13 -18.16
C LEU A 147 16.27 5.67 -16.75
N PRO A 148 16.75 4.42 -16.57
CA PRO A 148 17.30 3.97 -15.29
C PRO A 148 18.47 4.87 -14.87
N SER A 149 18.60 5.15 -13.57
CA SER A 149 19.69 5.99 -13.02
C SER A 149 21.11 5.51 -13.36
N ARG A 150 21.26 4.22 -13.73
CA ARG A 150 22.52 3.67 -14.26
C ARG A 150 22.91 4.23 -15.63
N PHE A 151 21.96 4.76 -16.40
CA PHE A 151 22.20 5.36 -17.72
C PHE A 151 22.75 6.80 -17.62
N CYS A 152 22.31 7.59 -16.62
CA CYS A 152 22.79 8.97 -16.43
C CYS A 152 24.29 9.08 -16.07
N ARG A 153 24.90 8.06 -15.45
CA ARG A 153 26.35 8.11 -15.13
C ARG A 153 27.26 7.97 -16.35
N ARG A 154 26.76 7.50 -17.50
CA ARG A 154 27.57 7.36 -18.72
C ARG A 154 27.69 8.69 -19.50
N ILE A 155 26.72 9.59 -19.39
CA ILE A 155 26.70 10.86 -20.15
C ILE A 155 27.53 11.96 -19.46
N ALA A 156 27.64 11.96 -18.14
CA ALA A 156 28.42 12.95 -17.39
C ALA A 156 29.96 12.73 -17.43
N LYS A 157 30.46 11.77 -18.22
CA LYS A 157 31.91 11.52 -18.40
C LYS A 157 32.45 11.92 -19.78
N ASN A 158 31.61 12.44 -20.67
CA ASN A 158 31.99 12.84 -22.03
C ASN A 158 31.50 14.27 -22.39
N ILE A 159 31.40 15.15 -21.40
CA ILE A 159 31.28 16.61 -21.58
C ILE A 159 32.34 17.26 -20.72
#